data_AF-A0A2V5Q003-F1
#
_entry.id   AF-A0A2V5Q003-F1
#
_cell.length_a   1.000
_cell.length_b   1.000
_cell.length_c   1.000
_cell.angle_alpha   90.00
_cell.angle_beta   90.00
_cell.angle_gamma   90.00
#
_symmetry.space_group_name_H-M   'P 1'
#
loop_
_entity.id
_entity.type
_entity.pdbx_description
1 polymer ?
#
loop_
_entity_poly.entity_id
_entity_poly.type
_entity_poly.pdbx_seq_one_letter_code
_entity_poly.pdbx_strand_id
1 'polypeptide(L)'
;MSALPASSASAIQRSIGSRSEILDDDRARSNFPRWHHRCRLQTMSTRPQLETTILRSVSRSFYLSIRFLPARLREPIALAYLLARATDTVADTAKISRSVRIETLKMLSDGIQGKASREVVVDLIASFVPLQTNASEQRLLESLPDCLAWLERMEQADRTDIRVVLEKITHGQKTRCWRWASATEWRSS
;
A
#
# COMPACT_ATOMS: atom_id res chain seq x y z
N MET A 1 -32.63 -34.57 -72.88
CA MET A 1 -33.94 -35.00 -72.37
C MET A 1 -34.29 -34.13 -71.18
N SER A 2 -35.45 -33.51 -71.29
CA SER A 2 -35.94 -32.35 -70.55
C SER A 2 -36.34 -32.66 -69.10
N ALA A 3 -36.14 -31.71 -68.18
CA ALA A 3 -37.13 -31.28 -67.18
C ALA A 3 -36.60 -30.11 -66.33
N LEU A 4 -37.12 -28.90 -66.60
CA LEU A 4 -37.38 -27.86 -65.59
C LEU A 4 -38.78 -28.15 -64.96
N PRO A 5 -39.38 -27.36 -64.03
CA PRO A 5 -38.97 -26.09 -63.40
C PRO A 5 -39.33 -25.97 -61.88
N ALA A 6 -39.25 -24.72 -61.38
CA ALA A 6 -40.08 -24.12 -60.31
C ALA A 6 -39.64 -24.36 -58.86
N SER A 7 -39.82 -23.47 -57.89
CA SER A 7 -40.23 -22.05 -57.83
C SER A 7 -40.14 -21.64 -56.35
N SER A 8 -39.65 -20.43 -56.10
CA SER A 8 -39.98 -19.45 -55.04
C SER A 8 -40.69 -19.87 -53.75
N ALA A 9 -40.12 -19.48 -52.60
CA ALA A 9 -40.81 -18.97 -51.38
C ALA A 9 -39.73 -18.37 -50.44
N SER A 10 -39.58 -17.06 -50.31
CA SER A 10 -40.28 -16.14 -49.40
C SER A 10 -40.37 -16.59 -47.93
N ALA A 11 -39.73 -15.77 -47.08
CA ALA A 11 -40.12 -15.37 -45.73
C ALA A 11 -40.17 -16.44 -44.61
N ILE A 12 -39.52 -16.15 -43.48
CA ILE A 12 -40.19 -15.74 -42.22
C ILE A 12 -39.18 -15.76 -41.06
N GLN A 13 -39.30 -14.68 -40.31
CA GLN A 13 -38.69 -14.31 -39.03
C GLN A 13 -39.12 -15.20 -37.86
N ARG A 14 -38.20 -15.48 -36.92
CA ARG A 14 -38.37 -15.63 -35.44
C ARG A 14 -37.18 -16.44 -34.90
N SER A 15 -36.31 -15.84 -34.07
CA SER A 15 -36.46 -15.61 -32.61
C SER A 15 -35.93 -16.80 -31.79
N ILE A 16 -35.41 -16.46 -30.59
CA ILE A 16 -34.81 -17.29 -29.52
C ILE A 16 -33.28 -17.28 -29.66
N GLY A 17 -32.51 -16.42 -28.93
CA GLY A 17 -32.39 -16.33 -27.47
C GLY A 17 -31.36 -17.38 -27.02
N SER A 18 -30.28 -17.13 -26.28
CA SER A 18 -29.94 -16.06 -25.35
C SER A 18 -28.43 -16.15 -25.02
N ARG A 19 -27.79 -14.99 -24.84
CA ARG A 19 -26.98 -14.63 -23.67
C ARG A 19 -25.81 -15.56 -23.27
N SER A 20 -24.60 -15.14 -23.64
CA SER A 20 -23.47 -15.11 -22.71
C SER A 20 -22.56 -13.93 -23.05
N GLU A 21 -22.88 -12.80 -22.41
CA GLU A 21 -21.90 -11.76 -22.10
C GLU A 21 -20.74 -12.42 -21.34
N ILE A 22 -19.54 -12.37 -21.90
CA ILE A 22 -18.32 -12.38 -21.10
C ILE A 22 -17.62 -11.07 -21.46
N LEU A 23 -17.89 -10.10 -20.60
CA LEU A 23 -17.33 -8.77 -20.59
C LEU A 23 -15.82 -8.84 -20.42
N ASP A 24 -15.15 -8.02 -21.23
CA ASP A 24 -13.84 -7.45 -20.97
C ASP A 24 -13.79 -6.90 -19.53
N ASP A 25 -13.14 -7.62 -18.61
CA ASP A 25 -12.75 -7.09 -17.30
C ASP A 25 -11.30 -6.62 -17.34
N ASP A 26 -11.09 -5.54 -18.10
CA ASP A 26 -9.83 -4.79 -18.15
C ASP A 26 -10.02 -3.40 -17.51
N ARG A 27 -10.87 -3.32 -16.47
CA ARG A 27 -11.26 -2.07 -15.81
C ARG A 27 -10.92 -2.04 -14.32
N ALA A 28 -9.67 -2.31 -13.99
CA ALA A 28 -9.13 -1.95 -12.66
C ALA A 28 -7.64 -1.56 -12.68
N ARG A 29 -7.10 -1.14 -13.83
CA ARG A 29 -5.80 -0.46 -13.89
C ARG A 29 -6.01 1.05 -13.94
N SER A 30 -5.36 1.73 -12.99
CA SER A 30 -5.01 3.15 -12.96
C SER A 30 -6.16 4.16 -12.99
N ASN A 31 -6.60 4.58 -11.80
CA ASN A 31 -7.08 5.95 -11.60
C ASN A 31 -6.29 6.64 -10.49
N PHE A 32 -4.96 6.45 -10.47
CA PHE A 32 -4.06 7.35 -9.76
C PHE A 32 -3.89 8.60 -10.61
N PRO A 33 -4.20 9.80 -10.10
CA PRO A 33 -3.98 11.02 -10.86
C PRO A 33 -2.48 11.13 -11.17
N ARG A 34 -2.16 11.33 -12.44
CA ARG A 34 -0.80 11.43 -12.97
C ARG A 34 -0.20 12.78 -12.56
N TRP A 35 0.10 12.93 -11.27
CA TRP A 35 0.75 14.12 -10.71
C TRP A 35 2.21 14.14 -11.18
N HIS A 36 2.48 14.87 -12.26
CA HIS A 36 3.83 15.25 -12.64
C HIS A 36 4.36 16.29 -11.65
N HIS A 37 4.85 15.82 -10.51
CA HIS A 37 5.67 16.63 -9.62
C HIS A 37 6.92 15.85 -9.28
N ARG A 38 8.06 16.41 -9.66
CA ARG A 38 9.39 16.03 -9.21
C ARG A 38 9.47 16.27 -7.69
N CYS A 39 8.77 15.46 -6.90
CA CYS A 39 8.77 15.53 -5.46
C CYS A 39 10.05 14.82 -5.00
N ARG A 40 11.12 15.61 -4.98
CA ARG A 40 12.42 15.17 -4.52
C ARG A 40 12.35 15.00 -3.00
N LEU A 41 11.82 13.87 -2.54
CA LEU A 41 12.11 13.32 -1.22
C LEU A 41 13.59 12.90 -1.21
N GLN A 42 14.49 13.88 -1.32
CA GLN A 42 15.91 13.74 -1.00
C GLN A 42 16.10 14.11 0.47
N THR A 43 15.44 13.38 1.34
CA THR A 43 15.92 13.29 2.71
C THR A 43 16.96 12.19 2.68
N MET A 44 18.21 12.51 2.98
CA MET A 44 19.24 11.52 3.26
C MET A 44 19.37 11.38 4.77
N SER A 45 18.32 10.88 5.41
CA SER A 45 18.38 10.56 6.83
C SER A 45 19.41 9.45 7.00
N THR A 46 20.46 9.74 7.75
CA THR A 46 21.47 8.72 8.03
C THR A 46 20.88 7.63 8.93
N ARG A 47 21.38 6.40 8.84
CA ARG A 47 20.92 5.30 9.71
C ARG A 47 20.92 5.67 11.21
N PRO A 48 21.97 6.31 11.77
CA PRO A 48 21.94 6.75 13.17
C PRO A 48 20.80 7.75 13.45
N GLN A 49 20.46 8.63 12.51
CA GLN A 49 19.35 9.56 12.65
C GLN A 49 17.99 8.85 12.67
N LEU A 50 17.81 7.80 11.85
CA LEU A 50 16.62 6.96 11.87
C LEU A 50 16.48 6.23 13.21
N GLU A 51 17.54 5.53 13.64
CA GLU A 51 17.59 4.74 14.87
C GLU A 51 17.41 5.57 16.14
N THR A 52 17.82 6.83 16.14
CA THR A 52 17.82 7.66 17.35
C THR A 52 16.81 8.78 17.28
N THR A 53 17.01 9.76 16.41
CA THR A 53 16.20 10.97 16.34
C THR A 53 14.77 10.67 15.91
N ILE A 54 14.60 9.97 14.78
CA ILE A 54 13.26 9.65 14.26
C ILE A 54 12.56 8.70 15.22
N LEU A 55 13.17 7.57 15.57
CA LEU A 55 12.59 6.59 16.48
C LEU A 55 12.14 7.20 17.81
N ARG A 56 13.01 8.00 18.46
CA ARG A 56 12.67 8.67 19.72
C ARG A 56 11.51 9.66 19.55
N SER A 57 11.43 10.34 18.41
CA SER A 57 10.38 11.34 18.14
C SER A 57 9.00 10.71 17.93
N VAL A 58 8.94 9.49 17.40
CA VAL A 58 7.68 8.76 17.17
C VAL A 58 7.29 7.84 18.31
N SER A 59 8.24 7.44 19.18
CA SER A 59 7.95 6.77 20.45
C SER A 59 9.12 6.78 21.42
N ARG A 60 8.99 7.61 22.46
CA ARG A 60 9.99 7.71 23.54
C ARG A 60 10.12 6.40 24.32
N SER A 61 9.01 5.76 24.68
CA SER A 61 9.02 4.54 25.49
C SER A 61 9.69 3.39 24.74
N PHE A 62 9.33 3.18 23.47
CA PHE A 62 9.91 2.10 22.68
C PHE A 62 11.40 2.33 22.39
N TYR A 63 11.79 3.58 22.12
CA TYR A 63 13.20 3.96 21.99
C TYR A 63 14.01 3.58 23.24
N LEU A 64 13.47 3.82 24.45
CA LEU A 64 14.14 3.42 25.69
C LEU A 64 14.24 1.90 25.82
N SER A 65 13.19 1.15 25.45
CA SER A 65 13.19 -0.32 25.48
C SER A 65 14.27 -0.92 24.57
N ILE A 66 14.46 -0.39 23.35
CA ILE A 66 15.48 -0.90 22.43
C ILE A 66 16.90 -0.81 23.00
N ARG A 67 17.18 0.19 23.85
CA ARG A 67 18.52 0.35 24.44
C ARG A 67 18.93 -0.81 25.35
N PHE A 68 17.97 -1.57 25.86
CA PHE A 68 18.22 -2.76 26.68
C PHE A 68 18.44 -4.04 25.84
N LEU A 69 18.22 -4.00 24.53
CA LEU A 69 18.44 -5.15 23.66
C LEU A 69 19.94 -5.38 23.41
N PRO A 70 20.35 -6.64 23.14
CA PRO A 70 21.66 -6.96 22.58
C PRO A 70 21.94 -6.11 21.34
N ALA A 71 23.18 -5.66 21.17
CA ALA A 71 23.55 -4.72 20.10
C ALA A 71 23.11 -5.20 18.70
N ARG A 72 23.23 -6.50 18.43
CA ARG A 72 22.84 -7.12 17.15
C ARG A 72 21.34 -7.00 16.85
N LEU A 73 20.48 -6.90 17.86
CA LEU A 73 19.03 -6.85 17.70
C LEU A 73 18.47 -5.42 17.65
N ARG A 74 19.27 -4.41 17.98
CA ARG A 74 18.78 -3.02 18.04
C ARG A 74 18.39 -2.51 16.67
N GLU A 75 19.23 -2.75 15.67
CA GLU A 75 19.01 -2.28 14.30
C GLU A 75 17.78 -2.92 13.64
N PRO A 76 17.63 -4.27 13.61
CA PRO A 76 16.45 -4.90 13.03
C PRO A 76 15.14 -4.44 13.68
N ILE A 77 15.12 -4.36 15.01
CA ILE A 77 13.91 -4.02 15.76
C ILE A 77 13.56 -2.54 15.61
N ALA A 78 14.56 -1.65 15.57
CA ALA A 78 14.33 -0.23 15.29
C ALA A 78 13.71 -0.04 13.90
N LEU A 79 14.27 -0.68 12.87
CA LEU A 79 13.74 -0.57 11.51
C LEU A 79 12.33 -1.16 11.38
N ALA A 80 12.10 -2.37 11.94
CA ALA A 80 10.78 -3.00 11.94
C ALA A 80 9.73 -2.08 12.56
N TYR A 81 10.07 -1.43 13.68
CA TYR A 81 9.18 -0.49 14.34
C TYR A 81 8.90 0.74 13.48
N LEU A 82 9.92 1.36 12.87
CA LEU A 82 9.72 2.54 12.03
C LEU A 82 8.79 2.25 10.84
N LEU A 83 8.99 1.09 10.19
CA LEU A 83 8.14 0.66 9.08
C LEU A 83 6.72 0.36 9.55
N ALA A 84 6.55 -0.34 10.68
CA ALA A 84 5.22 -0.61 11.26
C ALA A 84 4.50 0.67 11.66
N ARG A 85 5.23 1.65 12.23
CA ARG A 85 4.66 2.94 12.60
C ARG A 85 4.29 3.75 11.37
N ALA A 86 5.07 3.70 10.30
CA ALA A 86 4.73 4.38 9.05
C ALA A 86 3.45 3.82 8.43
N THR A 87 3.27 2.49 8.44
CA THR A 87 2.03 1.87 7.93
C THR A 87 0.81 2.24 8.79
N ASP A 88 0.99 2.34 10.10
CA ASP A 88 -0.02 2.82 11.04
C ASP A 88 -0.42 4.28 10.78
N THR A 89 0.58 5.17 10.60
CA THR A 89 0.34 6.58 10.27
C THR A 89 -0.50 6.73 8.99
N VAL A 90 -0.20 5.94 7.94
CA VAL A 90 -0.97 5.94 6.69
C VAL A 90 -2.40 5.45 6.91
N ALA A 91 -2.57 4.39 7.71
CA ALA A 91 -3.88 3.84 8.03
C ALA A 91 -4.75 4.84 8.82
N ASP A 92 -4.13 5.67 9.67
CA ASP A 92 -4.81 6.63 10.55
C ASP A 92 -5.03 8.02 9.93
N THR A 93 -4.56 8.29 8.71
CA THR A 93 -4.77 9.58 8.03
C THR A 93 -6.25 9.81 7.67
N ALA A 94 -7.02 10.40 8.59
CA ALA A 94 -8.47 10.60 8.44
C ALA A 94 -8.86 11.57 7.31
N LYS A 95 -7.95 12.47 6.89
CA LYS A 95 -8.21 13.52 5.89
C LYS A 95 -8.34 12.99 4.44
N ILE A 96 -8.12 11.69 4.21
CA ILE A 96 -8.18 11.09 2.87
C ILE A 96 -9.19 9.94 2.83
N SER A 97 -9.73 9.68 1.65
CA SER A 97 -10.73 8.63 1.47
C SER A 97 -10.16 7.27 1.89
N ARG A 98 -11.04 6.43 2.43
CA ARG A 98 -10.67 5.11 2.92
C ARG A 98 -10.10 4.21 1.83
N SER A 99 -10.62 4.29 0.60
CA SER A 99 -10.11 3.53 -0.54
C SER A 99 -8.65 3.87 -0.83
N VAL A 100 -8.31 5.16 -0.86
CA VAL A 100 -6.93 5.63 -1.10
C VAL A 100 -6.00 5.20 0.04
N ARG A 101 -6.46 5.19 1.31
CA ARG A 101 -5.68 4.64 2.42
C ARG A 101 -5.38 3.16 2.25
N ILE A 102 -6.38 2.35 1.91
CA ILE A 102 -6.20 0.90 1.75
C ILE A 102 -5.23 0.61 0.60
N GLU A 103 -5.39 1.32 -0.52
CA GLU A 103 -4.53 1.17 -1.68
C GLU A 103 -3.09 1.59 -1.37
N THR A 104 -2.91 2.72 -0.69
CA THR A 104 -1.59 3.18 -0.27
C THR A 104 -0.94 2.24 0.73
N LEU A 105 -1.70 1.75 1.71
CA LEU A 105 -1.22 0.75 2.67
C LEU A 105 -0.83 -0.56 1.97
N LYS A 106 -1.57 -0.97 0.93
CA LYS A 106 -1.20 -2.12 0.10
C LYS A 106 0.12 -1.86 -0.64
N MET A 107 0.26 -0.72 -1.30
CA MET A 107 1.48 -0.38 -2.03
C MET A 107 2.70 -0.27 -1.11
N LEU A 108 2.54 0.34 0.07
CA LEU A 108 3.61 0.40 1.07
C LEU A 108 4.01 -0.99 1.58
N SER A 109 3.01 -1.83 1.88
CA SER A 109 3.23 -3.23 2.24
C SER A 109 3.96 -3.98 1.12
N ASP A 110 3.56 -3.81 -0.13
CA ASP A 110 4.22 -4.43 -1.29
C ASP A 110 5.67 -3.93 -1.44
N GLY A 111 5.94 -2.65 -1.18
CA GLY A 111 7.30 -2.09 -1.13
C GLY A 111 8.19 -2.72 -0.06
N ILE A 112 7.67 -2.85 1.16
CA ILE A 112 8.37 -3.50 2.28
C ILE A 112 8.69 -4.96 1.95
N GLN A 113 7.76 -5.67 1.32
CA GLN A 113 7.95 -7.06 0.91
C GLN A 113 8.86 -7.22 -0.33
N GLY A 114 9.33 -6.12 -0.94
CA GLY A 114 10.13 -6.15 -2.16
C GLY A 114 9.34 -6.53 -3.42
N LYS A 115 8.01 -6.39 -3.40
CA LYS A 115 7.07 -6.71 -4.49
C LYS A 115 6.74 -5.49 -5.37
N ALA A 116 7.08 -4.28 -4.92
CA ALA A 116 6.90 -3.04 -5.65
C ALA A 116 8.19 -2.22 -5.69
N SER A 117 8.37 -1.41 -6.74
CA SER A 117 9.49 -0.46 -6.82
C SER A 117 9.39 0.55 -5.68
N ARG A 118 10.53 0.81 -5.03
CA ARG A 118 10.65 1.80 -3.96
C ARG A 118 10.22 3.18 -4.44
N GLU A 119 10.59 3.55 -5.66
CA GLU A 119 10.29 4.85 -6.26
C GLU A 119 8.77 5.08 -6.34
N VAL A 120 8.02 4.07 -6.81
CA VAL A 120 6.55 4.13 -6.87
C VAL A 120 5.93 4.29 -5.48
N VAL A 121 6.46 3.60 -4.48
CA VAL A 121 5.96 3.67 -3.10
C VAL A 121 6.24 5.05 -2.49
N VAL A 122 7.44 5.60 -2.73
CA VAL A 122 7.86 6.91 -2.25
C VAL A 122 7.00 8.02 -2.85
N ASP A 123 6.75 7.97 -4.17
CA ASP A 123 5.90 8.94 -4.86
C ASP A 123 4.47 8.94 -4.30
N LEU A 124 3.93 7.76 -4.01
CA LEU A 124 2.60 7.64 -3.42
C LEU A 124 2.53 8.17 -1.98
N ILE A 125 3.55 7.89 -1.16
CA ILE A 125 3.60 8.36 0.23
C ILE A 125 3.82 9.88 0.31
N ALA A 126 4.45 10.49 -0.69
CA ALA A 126 4.66 11.94 -0.72
C ALA A 126 3.34 12.74 -0.59
N SER A 127 2.22 12.22 -1.11
CA SER A 127 0.92 12.88 -0.96
C SER A 127 0.34 12.79 0.45
N PHE A 128 0.85 11.90 1.31
CA PHE A 128 0.40 11.73 2.70
C PHE A 128 1.18 12.61 3.68
N VAL A 129 2.43 12.97 3.35
CA VAL A 129 3.28 13.84 4.18
C VAL A 129 2.57 15.13 4.61
N PRO A 130 2.01 15.97 3.71
CA PRO A 130 1.37 17.23 4.10
C PRO A 130 0.03 17.04 4.84
N LEU A 131 -0.53 15.82 4.87
CA LEU A 131 -1.78 15.54 5.55
C LEU A 131 -1.59 15.34 7.05
N GLN A 132 -0.36 15.03 7.49
CA GLN A 132 -0.05 14.76 8.89
C GLN A 132 0.00 16.03 9.71
N THR A 133 -0.76 16.05 10.79
CA THR A 133 -0.75 17.16 11.77
C THR A 133 0.42 17.02 12.75
N ASN A 134 0.90 15.79 12.98
CA ASN A 134 2.02 15.53 13.88
C ASN A 134 3.36 15.62 13.14
N ALA A 135 4.20 16.58 13.53
CA ALA A 135 5.50 16.80 12.91
C ALA A 135 6.46 15.58 13.00
N SER A 136 6.35 14.75 14.04
CA SER A 136 7.17 13.52 14.14
C SER A 136 6.73 12.48 13.11
N GLU A 137 5.42 12.34 12.88
CA GLU A 137 4.87 11.42 11.89
C GLU A 137 5.12 11.90 10.46
N GLN A 138 5.06 13.21 10.25
CA GLN A 138 5.47 13.82 8.99
C GLN A 138 6.93 13.47 8.66
N ARG A 139 7.85 13.72 9.59
CA ARG A 139 9.28 13.39 9.42
C ARG A 139 9.50 11.89 9.24
N LEU A 140 8.72 11.03 9.90
CA LEU A 140 8.77 9.59 9.68
C LEU A 140 8.47 9.24 8.22
N LEU A 141 7.39 9.79 7.66
CA LEU A 141 7.02 9.53 6.26
C LEU A 141 8.05 10.12 5.28
N GLU A 142 8.63 11.28 5.59
CA GLU A 142 9.73 11.88 4.81
C GLU A 142 11.01 11.02 4.82
N SER A 143 11.22 10.24 5.89
CA SER A 143 12.37 9.34 6.06
C SER A 143 12.13 7.91 5.56
N LEU A 144 10.94 7.63 5.03
CA LEU A 144 10.56 6.31 4.52
C LEU A 144 11.46 5.80 3.37
N PRO A 145 11.92 6.63 2.41
CA PRO A 145 12.88 6.18 1.40
C PRO A 145 14.16 5.59 2.01
N ASP A 146 14.67 6.24 3.07
CA ASP A 146 15.86 5.80 3.79
C ASP A 146 15.61 4.51 4.57
N CYS A 147 14.41 4.35 5.17
CA CYS A 147 14.02 3.12 5.84
C CYS A 147 13.97 1.93 4.88
N LEU A 148 13.38 2.11 3.69
CA LEU A 148 13.34 1.07 2.65
C LEU A 148 14.75 0.75 2.13
N ALA A 149 15.59 1.77 1.91
CA ALA A 149 16.99 1.57 1.54
C ALA A 149 17.82 0.88 2.63
N TRP A 150 17.47 1.08 3.91
CA TRP A 150 18.10 0.38 5.02
C TRP A 150 17.69 -1.10 5.05
N LEU A 151 16.40 -1.41 4.84
CA LEU A 151 15.90 -2.78 4.77
C LEU A 151 16.66 -3.62 3.72
N GLU A 152 16.86 -3.04 2.52
CA GLU A 152 17.58 -3.71 1.43
C GLU A 152 19.09 -3.89 1.67
N ARG A 153 19.67 -3.23 2.68
CA ARG A 153 21.09 -3.38 3.05
C ARG A 153 21.31 -4.29 4.25
N MET A 154 20.26 -4.68 4.95
CA MET A 154 20.37 -5.60 6.10
C MET A 154 20.78 -7.01 5.68
N GLU A 155 21.28 -7.80 6.62
CA GLU A 155 21.50 -9.23 6.40
C GLU A 155 20.20 -9.92 5.98
N GLN A 156 20.31 -10.94 5.12
CA GLN A 156 19.15 -11.62 4.56
C GLN A 156 18.25 -12.25 5.63
N ALA A 157 18.83 -12.79 6.71
CA ALA A 157 18.08 -13.36 7.83
C ALA A 157 17.21 -12.28 8.51
N ASP A 158 17.83 -11.19 8.98
CA ASP A 158 17.12 -10.08 9.62
C ASP A 158 16.08 -9.45 8.70
N ARG A 159 16.40 -9.25 7.42
CA ARG A 159 15.46 -8.71 6.43
C ARG A 159 14.22 -9.59 6.29
N THR A 160 14.42 -10.91 6.28
CA THR A 160 13.33 -11.89 6.17
C THR A 160 12.44 -11.82 7.40
N ASP A 161 13.03 -11.79 8.60
CA ASP A 161 12.29 -11.71 9.85
C ASP A 161 11.47 -10.41 9.95
N ILE A 162 12.04 -9.28 9.56
CA ILE A 162 11.34 -7.98 9.51
C ILE A 162 10.13 -8.06 8.56
N ARG A 163 10.32 -8.60 7.36
CA ARG A 163 9.24 -8.75 6.36
C ARG A 163 8.12 -9.66 6.86
N VAL A 164 8.44 -10.76 7.55
CA VAL A 164 7.44 -11.66 8.13
C VAL A 164 6.61 -10.95 9.22
N VAL A 165 7.26 -10.17 10.08
CA VAL A 165 6.57 -9.40 11.13
C VAL A 165 5.67 -8.34 10.51
N LEU A 166 6.17 -7.58 9.53
CA LEU A 166 5.42 -6.50 8.89
C LEU A 166 4.25 -7.00 8.04
N GLU A 167 4.36 -8.18 7.44
CA GLU A 167 3.23 -8.82 6.75
C GLU A 167 2.08 -9.09 7.73
N LYS A 168 2.37 -9.63 8.92
CA LYS A 168 1.35 -9.87 9.95
C LYS A 168 0.70 -8.58 10.45
N ILE A 169 1.50 -7.54 10.71
CA ILE A 169 1.00 -6.24 11.18
C ILE A 169 0.11 -5.58 10.12
N THR A 170 0.59 -5.48 8.89
CA THR A 170 -0.14 -4.83 7.79
C THR A 170 -1.39 -5.60 7.40
N HIS A 171 -1.39 -6.93 7.51
CA HIS A 171 -2.59 -7.74 7.33
C HIS A 171 -3.66 -7.38 8.37
N GLY A 172 -3.30 -7.29 9.65
CA GLY A 172 -4.22 -6.85 10.72
C GLY A 172 -4.78 -5.45 10.49
N GLN A 173 -3.94 -4.50 10.04
CA GLN A 173 -4.35 -3.13 9.71
C GLN A 173 -5.34 -3.11 8.53
N LYS A 174 -5.07 -3.87 7.45
CA LYS A 174 -5.99 -4.02 6.32
C LYS A 174 -7.33 -4.59 6.79
N THR A 175 -7.34 -5.63 7.61
CA THR A 175 -8.58 -6.25 8.13
C THR A 175 -9.40 -5.30 9.01
N ARG A 176 -8.76 -4.54 9.91
CA ARG A 176 -9.43 -3.44 10.64
C ARG A 176 -10.00 -2.41 9.67
N CYS A 177 -9.19 -2.07 8.67
CA CYS A 177 -9.52 -1.30 7.47
C CYS A 177 -10.92 -1.68 6.98
N TRP A 178 -11.01 -2.92 6.47
CA TRP A 178 -12.18 -3.61 5.91
C TRP A 178 -13.39 -3.64 6.84
N ARG A 179 -13.24 -4.15 8.06
CA ARG A 179 -14.32 -4.35 9.02
C ARG A 179 -15.06 -3.05 9.40
N TRP A 180 -14.37 -1.90 9.37
CA TRP A 180 -14.99 -0.61 9.69
C TRP A 180 -15.77 0.01 8.52
N ALA A 181 -15.58 -0.43 7.27
CA ALA A 181 -16.55 -0.06 6.21
C ALA A 181 -17.87 -0.74 6.42
N SER A 182 -17.84 -2.05 6.60
CA SER A 182 -19.04 -2.84 6.76
C SER A 182 -19.84 -2.44 8.01
N ALA A 183 -19.25 -1.75 8.99
CA ALA A 183 -19.95 -1.25 10.18
C ALA A 183 -20.54 0.16 10.01
N THR A 184 -20.00 0.98 9.10
CA THR A 184 -20.52 2.33 8.84
C THR A 184 -21.74 2.28 7.91
N GLU A 185 -21.84 1.24 7.09
CA GLU A 185 -22.96 1.00 6.17
C GLU A 185 -24.30 0.71 6.89
N TRP A 186 -24.28 0.16 8.12
CA TRP A 186 -25.50 -0.11 8.91
C TRP A 186 -26.04 1.10 9.68
N ARG A 187 -25.31 2.21 9.76
CA ARG A 187 -25.73 3.40 10.53
C ARG A 187 -26.37 4.48 9.65
N SER A 188 -26.60 4.18 8.37
CA SER A 188 -27.20 5.06 7.38
C SER A 188 -28.49 4.50 6.76
N SER A 189 -29.12 3.51 7.40
CA SER A 189 -30.42 2.94 7.01
C SER A 189 -31.47 3.20 8.08
#